data_AF-A0A352KQB1-F1
#
_entry.id   AF-A0A352KQB1-F1
#
_cell.length_a   1.000
_cell.length_b   1.000
_cell.length_c   1.000
_cell.angle_alpha   90.00
_cell.angle_beta   90.00
_cell.angle_gamma   90.00
#
_symmetry.space_group_name_H-M   'P 1'
#
loop_
_entity.id
_entity.type
_entity.pdbx_description
1 polymer ?
#
loop_
_entity_poly.entity_id
_entity_poly.type
_entity_poly.pdbx_seq_one_letter_code
_entity_poly.pdbx_strand_id
1 'polypeptide(L)' 'MPSAKPGVHPLEDVLFKGLPVYGPEIDTLIKQLARHISYRRLEGMFDWHSVTPLDEFKYELETQLAWVREGALTRYQ' A
#
# COMPACT_ATOMS: atom_id res chain seq x y z
N MET A 1 15.64 -0.51 -9.29
CA MET A 1 15.25 -1.89 -9.64
C MET A 1 14.72 -2.52 -8.36
N PRO A 2 13.57 -3.21 -8.40
CA PRO A 2 13.09 -3.90 -7.21
C PRO A 2 14.14 -4.90 -6.72
N SER A 3 14.29 -5.01 -5.40
CA SER A 3 15.25 -5.91 -4.81
C SER A 3 14.88 -7.36 -5.16
N ALA A 4 15.79 -8.04 -5.87
CA ALA A 4 15.54 -9.35 -6.45
C ALA A 4 15.22 -10.45 -5.42
N LYS A 5 15.51 -10.22 -4.13
CA LYS A 5 15.28 -11.20 -3.07
C LYS A 5 13.95 -10.94 -2.36
N PRO A 6 13.04 -11.93 -2.24
CA PRO A 6 11.90 -11.86 -1.33
C PRO A 6 12.33 -11.49 0.09
N GLY A 7 11.50 -10.73 0.81
CA GLY A 7 11.74 -10.34 2.20
C GLY A 7 12.63 -9.10 2.38
N VAL A 8 13.03 -8.44 1.29
CA VAL A 8 13.85 -7.21 1.35
C VAL A 8 12.97 -5.96 1.45
N HIS A 9 11.82 -5.96 0.77
CA HIS A 9 10.91 -4.83 0.77
C HIS A 9 9.45 -5.33 0.78
N PRO A 10 8.75 -5.25 1.93
CA PRO A 10 7.39 -5.75 2.09
C PRO A 10 6.41 -5.28 1.00
N LEU A 11 6.50 -4.01 0.60
CA LEU A 11 5.70 -3.47 -0.49
C LEU A 11 5.96 -4.15 -1.85
N GLU A 12 7.22 -4.39 -2.20
CA GLU A 12 7.59 -5.07 -3.45
C GLU A 12 7.14 -6.53 -3.44
N ASP A 13 7.24 -7.15 -2.27
CA ASP A 13 6.81 -8.52 -2.06
C ASP A 13 5.29 -8.67 -2.29
N VAL A 14 4.49 -7.72 -1.80
CA VAL A 14 3.04 -7.67 -2.07
C VAL A 14 2.72 -7.34 -3.53
N LEU A 15 3.37 -6.32 -4.10
CA LEU A 15 2.99 -5.77 -5.42
C LEU A 15 3.56 -6.53 -6.61
N PHE A 16 4.84 -6.90 -6.55
CA PHE A 16 5.56 -7.47 -7.70
C PHE A 16 5.74 -8.97 -7.60
N LYS A 17 5.84 -9.51 -6.37
CA LYS A 17 6.05 -10.95 -6.14
C LYS A 17 4.78 -11.68 -5.71
N GLY A 18 3.71 -10.96 -5.38
CA GLY A 18 2.42 -11.52 -4.98
C GLY A 18 2.47 -12.33 -3.69
N LEU A 19 3.44 -12.05 -2.82
CA LEU A 19 3.64 -12.77 -1.56
C LEU A 19 2.64 -12.28 -0.50
N PRO A 20 2.14 -13.17 0.37
CA PRO A 20 1.32 -12.79 1.50
C PRO A 20 2.22 -12.22 2.59
N VAL A 21 2.16 -10.91 2.84
CA VAL A 21 3.08 -10.24 3.79
C VAL A 21 2.34 -9.79 5.05
N TYR A 22 1.24 -9.08 4.89
CA TYR A 22 0.47 -8.52 6.01
C TYR A 22 -0.85 -9.27 6.23
N GLY A 23 -1.16 -10.23 5.37
CA GLY A 23 -2.42 -10.95 5.35
C GLY A 23 -3.34 -10.46 4.23
N PRO A 24 -4.35 -11.27 3.85
CA PRO A 24 -5.12 -11.08 2.63
C PRO A 24 -5.85 -9.73 2.57
N GLU A 25 -6.31 -9.21 3.71
CA GLU A 25 -7.04 -7.95 3.77
C GLU A 25 -6.12 -6.75 3.50
N ILE A 26 -5.02 -6.63 4.25
CA ILE A 26 -4.05 -5.53 4.11
C ILE A 26 -3.37 -5.61 2.75
N ASP A 27 -2.94 -6.78 2.30
CA ASP A 27 -2.33 -6.96 0.97
C ASP A 27 -3.28 -6.54 -0.16
N THR A 28 -4.58 -6.74 0.03
CA THR A 28 -5.61 -6.31 -0.93
C THR A 28 -5.81 -4.80 -0.92
N LEU A 29 -5.76 -4.14 0.24
CA LEU A 29 -5.80 -2.67 0.34
C LEU A 29 -4.59 -2.03 -0.35
N ILE A 30 -3.39 -2.59 -0.14
CA ILE A 30 -2.14 -2.13 -0.77
C ILE A 30 -2.24 -2.22 -2.29
N LYS A 31 -2.72 -3.35 -2.82
CA LYS A 31 -2.93 -3.55 -4.25
C LYS A 31 -3.99 -2.61 -4.82
N GLN A 32 -5.03 -2.26 -4.05
CA GLN A 32 -6.03 -1.28 -4.48
C GLN A 32 -5.44 0.13 -4.54
N LEU A 33 -4.72 0.56 -3.49
CA LEU A 33 -4.06 1.86 -3.47
C LEU A 33 -3.05 2.03 -4.60
N ALA A 34 -2.27 0.98 -4.91
CA ALA A 34 -1.29 1.00 -6.00
C ALA A 34 -1.91 1.26 -7.39
N ARG A 35 -3.23 1.08 -7.56
CA ARG A 35 -3.95 1.44 -8.80
C ARG A 35 -4.25 2.94 -8.90
N HIS A 36 -4.18 3.67 -7.80
CA HIS A 36 -4.59 5.06 -7.72
C HIS A 36 -3.45 6.04 -7.40
N ILE A 37 -2.37 5.57 -6.79
CA ILE A 37 -1.19 6.38 -6.46
C ILE A 37 0.09 5.76 -7.00
N SER A 38 1.14 6.57 -7.16
CA SER A 38 2.44 6.10 -7.64
C SER A 38 3.15 5.21 -6.63
N TYR A 39 3.97 4.29 -7.11
CA TYR A 39 4.83 3.43 -6.28
C TYR A 39 5.64 4.24 -5.26
N ARG A 40 6.29 5.34 -5.67
CA ARG A 40 7.07 6.21 -4.77
C ARG A 40 6.22 6.79 -3.62
N ARG A 41 4.96 7.15 -3.89
CA ARG A 41 4.06 7.67 -2.83
C ARG A 41 3.67 6.56 -1.86
N LEU A 42 3.44 5.37 -2.38
CA LEU A 42 3.13 4.19 -1.58
C LEU A 42 4.34 3.72 -0.76
N GLU A 43 5.53 3.71 -1.34
CA GLU A 43 6.81 3.43 -0.66
C GLU A 43 7.04 4.36 0.53
N GLY A 44 6.79 5.67 0.37
CA GLY A 44 6.88 6.62 1.49
C GLY A 44 5.91 6.36 2.65
N MET A 45 4.77 5.70 2.40
CA MET A 45 3.86 5.28 3.48
C MET A 45 4.40 4.07 4.25
N PHE A 46 5.18 3.22 3.58
CA PHE A 46 5.74 2.00 4.17
C PHE A 46 7.06 2.24 4.89
N ASP A 47 7.84 3.24 4.48
CA ASP A 47 9.02 3.67 5.24
C ASP A 47 8.65 4.11 6.67
N TRP A 48 7.44 4.66 6.87
CA TRP A 48 6.91 4.99 8.20
C TRP A 48 6.46 3.77 9.00
N HIS A 49 6.13 2.65 8.34
CA HIS A 49 5.57 1.45 8.96
C HIS A 49 6.59 0.64 9.79
N SER A 50 7.87 0.96 9.80
CA SER A 50 8.87 0.16 10.52
C SER A 50 8.59 -0.02 12.03
N VAL A 51 7.62 0.71 12.60
CA VAL A 51 7.24 0.66 14.01
C VAL A 51 5.72 0.62 14.27
N THR A 52 4.87 0.65 13.25
CA THR A 52 3.41 0.82 13.40
C THR A 52 2.69 -0.52 13.63
N PRO A 53 1.73 -0.62 14.58
CA PRO A 53 0.86 -1.79 14.70
C PRO A 53 0.04 -2.06 13.43
N LEU A 54 -0.20 -3.33 13.10
CA LEU A 54 -0.92 -3.72 11.88
C LEU A 54 -2.34 -3.14 11.78
N ASP A 55 -3.03 -2.99 12.90
CA ASP A 55 -4.40 -2.45 12.92
C ASP A 55 -4.40 -0.95 12.58
N GLU A 56 -3.43 -0.19 13.09
CA GLU A 56 -3.25 1.23 12.75
C GLU A 56 -2.86 1.39 11.28
N PHE A 57 -1.97 0.52 10.78
CA PHE A 57 -1.60 0.52 9.38
C PHE A 57 -2.77 0.22 8.45
N LYS A 58 -3.59 -0.78 8.80
CA LYS A 58 -4.82 -1.08 8.08
C LYS A 58 -5.73 0.16 8.02
N TYR A 59 -5.95 0.81 9.16
CA TYR A 59 -6.78 2.02 9.24
C TYR A 59 -6.23 3.16 8.36
N GLU A 60 -4.91 3.35 8.32
CA GLU A 60 -4.26 4.34 7.45
C GLU A 60 -4.46 4.02 5.97
N LEU A 61 -4.31 2.76 5.57
CA LEU A 61 -4.53 2.32 4.20
C LEU A 61 -6.00 2.49 3.77
N GLU A 62 -6.95 2.14 4.63
CA GLU A 62 -8.39 2.35 4.40
C GLU A 62 -8.71 3.84 4.26
N THR A 63 -8.17 4.67 5.16
CA THR A 63 -8.31 6.12 5.12
C THR A 63 -7.78 6.68 3.80
N GLN A 64 -6.54 6.35 3.43
CA GLN A 64 -5.96 6.82 2.17
C GLN A 64 -6.76 6.33 0.96
N LEU A 65 -7.24 5.09 0.96
CA LEU A 65 -8.04 4.56 -0.13
C LEU A 65 -9.37 5.31 -0.27
N ALA A 66 -10.02 5.66 0.84
CA ALA A 66 -11.22 6.51 0.85
C ALA A 66 -10.93 7.90 0.28
N TRP A 67 -9.88 8.57 0.78
CA TRP A 67 -9.46 9.90 0.28
C TRP A 67 -9.17 9.89 -1.22
N VAL A 68 -8.50 8.85 -1.72
CA VAL A 68 -8.15 8.80 -3.14
C VAL A 68 -9.39 8.47 -4.00
N ARG A 69 -10.36 7.70 -3.47
CA ARG A 69 -11.66 7.45 -4.13
C ARG A 69 -12.53 8.70 -4.19
N GLU A 70 -12.64 9.44 -3.09
CA GLU A 70 -13.35 10.73 -3.02
C GLU A 70 -12.66 11.83 -3.85
N GLY A 71 -11.32 11.83 -3.84
CA GLY A 71 -10.48 12.69 -4.68
C GLY A 71 -10.56 12.35 -6.18
N ALA A 72 -10.72 11.08 -6.53
CA ALA A 72 -10.97 10.65 -7.90
C ALA A 72 -12.37 11.05 -8.39
N LEU A 73 -13.36 11.10 -7.48
CA LEU A 73 -14.70 11.62 -7.77
C LEU A 73 -14.72 13.15 -7.98
N THR A 74 -13.76 13.89 -7.43
CA THR A 74 -13.69 15.37 -7.54
C THR A 74 -12.83 15.88 -8.70
N ARG A 75 -12.12 15.02 -9.44
CA ARG A 75 -11.37 15.40 -10.67
C ARG A 75 -12.13 15.17 -11.98
N TYR A 76 -13.42 14.85 -11.91
CA TYR A 76 -14.31 14.72 -13.07
C TYR A 76 -15.56 15.61 -12.92
N GLN A 77 -15.38 16.87 -12.50
CA GLN A 77 -16.38 17.93 -12.68
C GLN A 77 -15.74 19.16 -13.32
#